data_AF-A0AAN8F6K8-F1
#
_entry.id   AF-A0AAN8F6K8-F1
#
_cell.length_a   1.000
_cell.length_b   1.000
_cell.length_c   1.000
_cell.angle_alpha   90.00
_cell.angle_beta   90.00
_cell.angle_gamma   90.00
#
_symmetry.space_group_name_H-M   'P 1'
#
loop_
_entity.id
_entity.type
_entity.pdbx_description
1 polymer ?
#
loop_
_entity_poly.entity_id
_entity_poly.type
_entity_poly.pdbx_seq_one_letter_code
_entity_poly.pdbx_strand_id
1 'polypeptide(L)'
;MRSHDIAKWQVIMAVFHDEVEIEDFTYDEENELYHYPCPCGDRFEITKEMLEMGEDVATCPSCSLIVRVIYDPDLFTKLETVTTPPRSMISDTA
;
A
#
# COMPACT_ATOMS: atom_id res chain seq x y z
N MET A 1 -7.54 33.78 -22.07
CA MET A 1 -8.42 33.25 -21.02
C MET A 1 -7.90 31.87 -20.65
N ARG A 2 -7.43 31.71 -19.41
CA ARG A 2 -6.52 30.65 -18.96
C ARG A 2 -7.29 29.33 -18.73
N SER A 3 -7.03 28.33 -19.56
CA SER A 3 -7.71 27.01 -19.52
C SER A 3 -6.84 25.89 -18.96
N HIS A 4 -5.84 26.17 -18.12
CA HIS A 4 -4.88 25.16 -17.63
C HIS A 4 -4.91 24.90 -16.12
N ASP A 5 -6.02 25.17 -15.43
CA ASP A 5 -6.08 24.99 -13.96
C ASP A 5 -7.36 24.27 -13.49
N ILE A 6 -7.94 23.40 -14.33
CA ILE A 6 -9.10 22.57 -13.94
C ILE A 6 -8.67 21.21 -13.35
N ALA A 7 -7.40 20.82 -13.47
CA ALA A 7 -6.92 19.49 -13.05
C ALA A 7 -6.38 19.43 -11.61
N LYS A 8 -6.33 20.56 -10.87
CA LYS A 8 -5.67 20.62 -9.55
C LYS A 8 -6.63 20.68 -8.34
N TRP A 9 -7.94 20.82 -8.56
CA TRP A 9 -8.92 21.00 -7.47
C TRP A 9 -9.87 19.81 -7.21
N GLN A 10 -9.84 18.75 -8.02
CA GLN A 10 -10.72 17.58 -7.83
C GLN A 10 -10.17 16.55 -6.82
N VAL A 11 -8.93 16.71 -6.33
CA VAL A 11 -8.26 15.73 -5.43
C VAL A 11 -8.53 16.00 -3.93
N ILE A 12 -9.25 17.07 -3.57
CA ILE A 12 -9.32 17.55 -2.16
C ILE A 12 -10.27 16.73 -1.26
N MET A 13 -10.97 15.70 -1.75
CA MET A 13 -11.83 14.86 -0.89
C MET A 13 -11.73 13.38 -1.23
N ALA A 14 -10.51 12.89 -1.47
CA ALA A 14 -10.25 11.46 -1.36
C ALA A 14 -10.43 11.07 0.13
N VAL A 15 -11.65 10.69 0.51
CA VAL A 15 -11.94 10.18 1.85
C VAL A 15 -11.38 8.76 1.90
N PHE A 16 -10.26 8.58 2.60
CA PHE A 16 -9.72 7.26 2.88
C PHE A 16 -10.71 6.48 3.73
N HIS A 17 -10.93 5.22 3.36
CA HIS A 17 -11.77 4.33 4.14
C HIS A 17 -11.08 3.95 5.45
N ASP A 18 -9.78 3.66 5.37
CA ASP A 18 -8.94 3.30 6.51
C ASP A 18 -7.45 3.58 6.21
N GLU A 19 -6.62 3.50 7.24
CA GLU A 19 -5.15 3.49 7.17
C GLU A 19 -4.65 2.11 7.59
N VAL A 20 -3.94 1.42 6.70
CA VAL A 20 -3.50 0.02 6.90
C VAL A 20 -2.00 -0.07 6.72
N GLU A 21 -1.32 -0.76 7.64
CA GLU A 21 0.13 -0.99 7.60
C GLU A 21 0.49 -1.95 6.45
N ILE A 22 1.61 -1.71 5.76
CA ILE A 22 2.04 -2.54 4.62
C ILE A 22 2.33 -4.00 5.02
N GLU A 23 2.62 -4.24 6.29
CA GLU A 23 2.82 -5.55 6.90
C GLU A 23 1.54 -6.41 6.92
N ASP A 24 0.36 -5.77 6.91
CA ASP A 24 -0.94 -6.46 6.85
C ASP A 24 -1.36 -6.80 5.42
N PHE A 25 -0.67 -6.26 4.40
CA PHE A 25 -0.91 -6.61 3.02
C PHE A 25 -0.23 -7.94 2.68
N THR A 26 -0.89 -8.72 1.83
CA THR A 26 -0.28 -9.90 1.22
C THR A 26 0.45 -9.49 -0.05
N TYR A 27 1.74 -9.81 -0.14
CA TYR A 27 2.56 -9.55 -1.33
C TYR A 27 2.46 -10.70 -2.33
N ASP A 28 2.16 -10.37 -3.58
CA ASP A 28 2.23 -11.28 -4.73
C ASP A 28 3.51 -11.00 -5.52
N GLU A 29 4.44 -11.96 -5.48
CA GLU A 29 5.73 -11.88 -6.21
C GLU A 29 5.57 -11.97 -7.73
N GLU A 30 4.53 -12.62 -8.24
CA GLU A 30 4.34 -12.81 -9.68
C GLU A 30 3.86 -11.51 -10.35
N ASN A 31 3.03 -10.74 -9.65
CA ASN A 31 2.44 -9.50 -10.13
C ASN A 31 3.07 -8.24 -9.50
N GLU A 32 4.03 -8.41 -8.58
CA GLU A 32 4.64 -7.34 -7.77
C GLU A 32 3.60 -6.42 -7.11
N LEU A 33 2.57 -7.03 -6.53
CA LEU A 33 1.36 -6.35 -6.09
C LEU A 33 1.01 -6.71 -4.65
N TYR A 34 0.72 -5.70 -3.85
CA TYR A 34 0.23 -5.84 -2.49
C TYR A 34 -1.29 -5.79 -2.51
N HIS A 35 -1.91 -6.77 -1.82
CA HIS A 35 -3.37 -6.83 -1.71
C HIS A 35 -3.87 -6.99 -0.27
N TYR A 36 -5.03 -6.39 0.00
CA TYR A 36 -5.70 -6.41 1.31
C TYR A 36 -7.21 -6.64 1.14
N PRO A 37 -7.87 -7.46 1.98
CA PRO A 37 -9.29 -7.77 1.85
C PRO A 37 -10.17 -6.52 1.98
N CYS A 38 -11.03 -6.28 0.99
CA CYS A 38 -11.99 -5.18 0.99
C CYS A 38 -13.36 -5.64 1.52
N PRO A 39 -14.06 -4.83 2.35
CA PRO A 39 -15.38 -5.19 2.87
C PRO A 39 -16.46 -5.38 1.79
N CYS A 40 -16.22 -4.99 0.53
CA CYS A 40 -17.12 -5.28 -0.58
C CYS A 40 -17.03 -6.73 -1.09
N GLY A 41 -16.07 -7.52 -0.62
CA GLY A 41 -15.82 -8.91 -1.04
C GLY A 41 -14.75 -9.06 -2.13
N ASP A 42 -14.07 -7.99 -2.51
CA ASP A 42 -12.89 -8.01 -3.39
C ASP A 42 -11.63 -7.64 -2.56
N ARG A 43 -10.55 -7.20 -3.21
CA ARG A 43 -9.32 -6.73 -2.55
C ARG A 43 -8.94 -5.31 -2.98
N PHE A 44 -8.29 -4.60 -2.07
CA PHE A 44 -7.50 -3.41 -2.41
C PHE A 44 -6.20 -3.85 -3.04
N GLU A 45 -5.70 -3.08 -4.00
CA GLU A 45 -4.50 -3.38 -4.75
C GLU A 45 -3.61 -2.13 -4.86
N ILE A 46 -2.31 -2.31 -4.66
CA ILE A 46 -1.25 -1.32 -4.91
C ILE A 46 0.01 -2.02 -5.41
N THR A 47 0.65 -1.49 -6.45
CA THR A 47 1.89 -2.10 -6.97
C THR A 47 3.09 -1.68 -6.14
N LYS A 48 4.11 -2.53 -6.11
CA LYS A 48 5.39 -2.19 -5.51
C LYS A 48 6.00 -0.94 -6.14
N GLU A 49 5.91 -0.80 -7.46
CA GLU A 49 6.39 0.39 -8.18
C GLU A 49 5.72 1.68 -7.67
N MET A 50 4.43 1.65 -7.35
CA MET A 50 3.71 2.79 -6.78
C MET A 50 4.30 3.18 -5.41
N LEU A 51 4.53 2.20 -4.53
CA LEU A 51 5.18 2.43 -3.23
C LEU A 51 6.60 3.01 -3.39
N GLU A 52 7.38 2.49 -4.35
CA GLU A 52 8.72 3.01 -4.69
C GLU A 52 8.69 4.47 -5.21
N MET A 53 7.59 4.88 -5.85
CA MET A 53 7.39 6.26 -6.33
C MET A 53 6.88 7.21 -5.24
N GLY A 54 6.54 6.71 -4.05
CA GLY A 54 5.97 7.53 -2.97
C GLY A 54 4.43 7.56 -2.95
N GLU A 55 3.76 6.71 -3.72
CA GLU A 55 2.30 6.59 -3.70
C GLU A 55 1.86 5.67 -2.56
N ASP A 56 0.93 6.15 -1.74
CA ASP A 56 0.43 5.47 -0.55
C ASP A 56 -1.06 5.09 -0.66
N VAL A 57 -1.62 5.03 -1.87
CA VAL A 57 -3.06 4.84 -2.09
C VAL A 57 -3.34 3.49 -2.73
N ALA A 58 -3.88 2.55 -1.94
CA ALA A 58 -4.39 1.28 -2.47
C ALA A 58 -5.87 1.41 -2.85
N THR A 59 -6.23 0.89 -4.03
CA THR A 59 -7.56 1.07 -4.61
C THR A 59 -8.25 -0.27 -4.82
N CYS A 60 -9.57 -0.31 -4.58
CA CYS A 60 -10.35 -1.52 -4.86
C CYS A 60 -11.06 -1.41 -6.22
N PRO A 61 -10.83 -2.33 -7.17
CA PRO A 61 -11.42 -2.27 -8.51
C PRO A 61 -12.95 -2.47 -8.51
N SER A 62 -13.50 -3.08 -7.46
CA SER A 62 -14.94 -3.38 -7.37
C SER A 62 -15.80 -2.27 -6.76
N CYS A 63 -15.30 -1.53 -5.77
CA CYS A 63 -16.12 -0.57 -5.00
C CYS A 63 -15.60 0.87 -5.02
N SER A 64 -14.50 1.14 -5.73
CA SER A 64 -13.83 2.45 -5.78
C SER A 64 -13.40 3.02 -4.41
N LEU A 65 -13.48 2.22 -3.34
CA LEU A 65 -12.88 2.57 -2.06
C LEU A 65 -11.37 2.63 -2.20
N ILE A 66 -10.79 3.46 -1.35
CA ILE A 66 -9.34 3.62 -1.23
C ILE A 66 -8.94 3.53 0.24
N VAL A 67 -7.78 2.94 0.49
CA VAL A 67 -7.14 2.91 1.81
C VAL A 67 -5.76 3.54 1.69
N ARG A 68 -5.31 4.15 2.77
CA ARG A 68 -3.96 4.71 2.86
C ARG A 68 -3.02 3.66 3.41
N VAL A 69 -1.93 3.43 2.70
CA VAL A 69 -0.93 2.43 3.05
C VAL A 69 0.13 3.11 3.90
N ILE A 70 0.29 2.66 5.14
CA ILE A 70 1.35 3.13 6.03
C ILE A 70 2.58 2.26 5.80
N TYR A 71 3.64 2.85 5.25
CA TYR A 71 4.90 2.15 4.98
C TYR A 71 6.08 3.06 5.27
N ASP A 72 7.23 2.45 5.55
CA ASP A 72 8.50 3.18 5.63
C ASP A 72 9.08 3.33 4.21
N PRO A 73 9.19 4.56 3.67
CA PRO A 73 9.75 4.78 2.34
C PRO A 73 11.21 4.30 2.23
N ASP A 74 11.96 4.19 3.34
CA ASP A 74 13.33 3.68 3.32
C ASP A 74 13.39 2.16 3.01
N LEU A 75 12.31 1.41 3.27
CA LEU A 75 12.21 -0.02 2.93
C LEU A 75 11.99 -0.26 1.43
N PHE A 76 11.37 0.70 0.74
CA PHE A 76 11.03 0.61 -0.69
C PHE A 76 11.99 1.43 -1.56
N THR A 77 12.62 2.45 -1.01
CA THR A 77 13.72 3.16 -1.66
C THR A 77 14.89 2.20 -1.78
N LYS A 78 15.25 1.83 -3.00
CA LYS A 78 16.35 0.89 -3.32
C LYS A 78 17.69 1.38 -2.74
N LEU A 79 17.94 1.08 -1.47
CA LEU A 79 19.23 1.21 -0.81
C LEU A 79 19.46 -0.04 0.05
N GLU A 80 19.86 -1.14 -0.59
CA GLU A 80 20.46 -2.34 0.02
C GLU A 80 20.17 -2.56 1.52
N THR A 81 18.98 -3.02 1.89
CA THR A 81 18.74 -3.54 3.25
C THR A 81 18.36 -5.01 3.20
N VAL A 82 19.36 -5.81 3.58
CA VAL A 82 19.32 -7.23 3.90
C VAL A 82 18.06 -7.57 4.71
N THR A 83 17.16 -8.36 4.12
CA THR A 83 16.04 -9.00 4.82
C THR A 83 16.63 -9.85 5.95
N THR A 84 16.65 -9.32 7.17
CA THR A 84 16.97 -10.11 8.35
C THR A 84 15.65 -10.66 8.86
N PRO A 85 15.40 -11.99 8.81
CA PRO A 85 14.17 -12.56 9.35
C PRO A 85 14.12 -12.29 10.86
N PRO A 86 12.94 -11.97 11.45
CA PRO A 86 12.80 -11.87 12.88
C PRO A 86 13.14 -13.23 13.51
N ARG A 87 14.29 -13.28 14.16
CA ARG A 87 14.79 -14.43 14.89
C ARG A 87 14.02 -14.51 16.21
N SER A 88 12.89 -15.21 16.23
CA SER A 88 12.29 -15.68 17.47
C SER A 88 12.31 -17.21 17.50
N MET A 89 13.53 -17.72 17.74
CA MET A 89 13.70 -19.04 18.34
C MET A 89 13.48 -18.93 19.86
N ILE A 90 12.88 -20.00 20.40
CA ILE A 90 12.80 -20.50 21.78
C ILE A 90 11.80 -19.91 22.77
N SER A 91 10.83 -20.75 23.15
CA SER A 91 10.89 -21.38 24.48
C SER A 91 10.15 -22.71 24.48
N ASP A 92 10.88 -23.79 24.18
CA ASP A 92 10.56 -25.11 24.74
C ASP A 92 10.66 -24.99 26.27
N THR A 93 9.55 -25.24 26.95
CA THR A 93 9.38 -25.48 28.40
C THR A 93 8.01 -26.15 28.50
N ALA A 94 7.82 -27.38 28.95
CA ALA A 94 8.64 -28.35 29.67
C ALA A 94 8.14 -29.76 29.34
#